data_AF-A0A7Y7P2D5-F1
#
_entry.id   AF-A0A7Y7P2D5-F1
#
_cell.length_a   1.000
_cell.length_b   1.000
_cell.length_c   1.000
_cell.angle_alpha   90.00
_cell.angle_beta   90.00
_cell.angle_gamma   90.00
#
_symmetry.space_group_name_H-M   'P 1'
#
loop_
_entity.id
_entity.type
_entity.pdbx_description
1 polymer ?
#
loop_
_entity_poly.entity_id
_entity_poly.type
_entity_poly.pdbx_seq_one_letter_code
_entity_poly.pdbx_strand_id
1 'polypeptide(L)'
;MISTTNFSLFPSDELFTFAKGALTIVEEKRTAIPSLIPFLDKANQQLSLYQNALERTKKNPYTELQAEKDSLRDDSFMVLRTYMEAMSYRAKAGWSAAATKILEVIRRHGWNAASMGYKAETAAINSITSELRGKYATEIVFLNAEELLAELEADQRAFEETSHLNVKNAPTSEPTIWEVRPTLSNSLKSLFTLISLLNTSAPSRDLSTLESVLNELIVRSLSTVKANETRSENQPKKTSVQPNDSKTQEVAE
;
A
#
# COMPACT_ATOMS: atom_id res chain seq x y z
N MET A 1 9.76 35.78 -8.62
CA MET A 1 9.29 34.92 -7.51
C MET A 1 8.98 33.53 -8.06
N ILE A 2 9.38 32.47 -7.34
CA ILE A 2 9.05 31.08 -7.67
C ILE A 2 7.65 30.73 -7.14
N SER A 3 6.87 29.99 -7.93
CA SER A 3 5.51 29.56 -7.60
C SER A 3 5.46 28.63 -6.39
N THR A 4 4.40 28.74 -5.57
CA THR A 4 4.22 27.88 -4.39
C THR A 4 3.82 26.45 -4.78
N THR A 5 4.81 25.57 -4.91
CA THR A 5 4.59 24.14 -5.21
C THR A 5 3.94 23.41 -4.02
N ASN A 6 2.79 22.76 -4.25
CA ASN A 6 2.26 21.79 -3.29
C ASN A 6 2.87 20.39 -3.52
N PHE A 7 3.90 20.10 -2.73
CA PHE A 7 4.62 18.82 -2.74
C PHE A 7 3.77 17.60 -2.30
N SER A 8 2.55 17.79 -1.76
CA SER A 8 1.68 16.66 -1.41
C SER A 8 1.10 15.95 -2.64
N LEU A 9 0.93 16.68 -3.76
CA LEU A 9 0.30 16.17 -4.98
C LEU A 9 1.17 15.15 -5.73
N PHE A 10 2.49 15.19 -5.54
CA PHE A 10 3.42 14.35 -6.29
C PHE A 10 3.41 12.91 -5.76
N PRO A 11 3.26 11.88 -6.61
CA PRO A 11 3.68 10.52 -6.30
C PRO A 11 5.17 10.46 -5.92
N SER A 12 5.60 9.42 -5.19
CA SER A 12 6.95 9.39 -4.59
C SER A 12 8.08 9.45 -5.63
N ASP A 13 7.98 8.72 -6.75
CA ASP A 13 8.97 8.78 -7.83
C ASP A 13 8.93 10.10 -8.63
N GLU A 14 7.74 10.69 -8.80
CA GLU A 14 7.57 12.01 -9.46
C GLU A 14 8.16 13.12 -8.58
N LEU A 15 8.01 13.03 -7.26
CA LEU A 15 8.63 13.96 -6.30
C LEU A 15 10.15 13.87 -6.34
N PHE A 16 10.72 12.66 -6.39
CA PHE A 16 12.16 12.47 -6.55
C PHE A 16 12.66 13.02 -7.89
N THR A 17 11.93 12.76 -8.99
CA THR A 17 12.29 13.23 -10.33
C THR A 17 12.24 14.76 -10.42
N PHE A 18 11.19 15.39 -9.89
CA PHE A 18 11.07 16.84 -9.77
C PHE A 18 12.20 17.43 -8.92
N ALA A 19 12.43 16.88 -7.73
CA ALA A 19 13.44 17.37 -6.79
C ALA A 19 14.85 17.28 -7.40
N LYS A 20 15.19 16.16 -8.04
CA LYS A 20 16.46 15.97 -8.75
C LYS A 20 16.65 16.99 -9.86
N GLY A 21 15.65 17.19 -10.72
CA GLY A 21 15.70 18.19 -11.78
C GLY A 21 15.89 19.61 -11.24
N ALA A 22 15.14 19.98 -10.20
CA ALA A 22 15.22 21.29 -9.57
C ALA A 22 16.60 21.56 -8.95
N LEU A 23 17.23 20.56 -8.31
CA LEU A 23 18.56 20.72 -7.73
C LEU A 23 19.65 20.75 -8.80
N THR A 24 19.54 19.99 -9.90
CA THR A 24 20.46 20.13 -11.06
C THR A 24 20.44 21.56 -11.64
N ILE A 25 19.26 22.14 -11.83
CA ILE A 25 19.09 23.52 -12.34
C ILE A 25 19.76 24.56 -11.41
N VAL A 26 19.76 24.33 -10.09
CA VAL A 26 20.42 25.22 -9.11
C VAL A 26 21.93 24.96 -9.04
N GLU A 27 22.38 23.70 -9.18
CA GLU A 27 23.79 23.31 -9.20
C GLU A 27 24.55 23.98 -10.36
N GLU A 28 23.93 24.11 -11.54
CA GLU A 28 24.47 24.87 -12.67
C GLU A 28 24.76 26.36 -12.36
N LYS A 29 24.16 26.92 -11.31
CA LYS A 29 24.36 28.31 -10.86
C LYS A 29 25.15 28.42 -9.54
N ARG A 30 25.63 27.31 -8.98
CA ARG A 30 26.28 27.23 -7.66
C ARG A 30 27.49 28.16 -7.50
N THR A 31 28.31 28.31 -8.54
CA THR A 31 29.49 29.20 -8.55
C THR A 31 29.13 30.67 -8.76
N ALA A 32 28.06 30.95 -9.52
CA ALA A 32 27.58 32.31 -9.78
C ALA A 32 26.80 32.90 -8.59
N ILE A 33 26.20 32.06 -7.75
CA ILE A 33 25.36 32.49 -6.61
C ILE A 33 25.78 31.73 -5.32
N PRO A 34 26.95 32.03 -4.71
CA PRO A 34 27.49 31.25 -3.59
C PRO A 34 26.60 31.20 -2.35
N SER A 35 25.70 32.18 -2.16
CA SER A 35 24.72 32.22 -1.07
C SER A 35 23.71 31.07 -1.11
N LEU A 36 23.53 30.40 -2.26
CA LEU A 36 22.67 29.23 -2.38
C LEU A 36 23.32 27.94 -1.87
N ILE A 37 24.66 27.88 -1.78
CA ILE A 37 25.42 26.64 -1.49
C ILE A 37 24.89 25.90 -0.23
N PRO A 38 24.71 26.54 0.94
CA PRO A 38 24.27 25.81 2.14
C PRO A 38 22.85 25.24 2.03
N PHE A 39 22.00 25.83 1.19
CA PHE A 39 20.62 25.40 0.98
C PHE A 39 20.54 24.30 -0.09
N LEU A 40 21.37 24.41 -1.12
CA LEU A 40 21.58 23.40 -2.16
C LEU A 40 22.17 22.12 -1.57
N ASP A 41 23.27 22.22 -0.81
CA ASP A 41 23.93 21.08 -0.15
C ASP A 41 22.98 20.36 0.81
N LYS A 42 22.21 21.12 1.61
CA LYS A 42 21.17 20.57 2.49
C LYS A 42 20.04 19.89 1.70
N ALA A 43 19.60 20.46 0.58
CA ALA A 43 18.57 19.84 -0.24
C ALA A 43 19.06 18.57 -0.93
N ASN A 44 20.30 18.57 -1.46
CA ASN A 44 20.97 17.39 -2.01
C ASN A 44 21.09 16.27 -0.96
N GLN A 45 21.47 16.59 0.29
CA GLN A 45 21.51 15.61 1.39
C GLN A 45 20.13 14.96 1.63
N GLN A 46 19.05 15.75 1.67
CA GLN A 46 17.70 15.21 1.85
C GLN A 46 17.22 14.42 0.62
N LEU A 47 17.67 14.77 -0.59
CA LEU A 47 17.37 14.03 -1.81
C LEU A 47 18.02 12.64 -1.79
N SER A 48 19.26 12.51 -1.33
CA SER A 48 19.92 11.21 -1.16
C SER A 48 19.23 10.32 -0.12
N LEU A 49 18.81 10.89 1.02
CA LEU A 49 18.00 10.16 2.01
C LEU A 49 16.65 9.70 1.42
N TYR A 50 16.02 10.54 0.59
CA TYR A 50 14.79 10.21 -0.13
C TYR A 50 14.99 9.12 -1.18
N GLN A 51 16.12 9.12 -1.90
CA GLN A 51 16.47 8.06 -2.85
C GLN A 51 16.66 6.73 -2.12
N ASN A 52 17.42 6.71 -1.02
CA ASN A 52 17.61 5.49 -0.22
C ASN A 52 16.27 4.94 0.27
N ALA A 53 15.37 5.79 0.77
CA ALA A 53 14.04 5.39 1.19
C ALA A 53 13.16 4.84 0.04
N LEU A 54 13.22 5.44 -1.15
CA LEU A 54 12.57 4.94 -2.37
C LEU A 54 13.09 3.56 -2.78
N GLU A 55 14.41 3.41 -2.85
CA GLU A 55 15.06 2.15 -3.18
C GLU A 55 14.74 1.07 -2.13
N ARG A 56 14.68 1.44 -0.84
CA ARG A 56 14.33 0.56 0.26
C ARG A 56 12.89 0.04 0.14
N THR A 57 11.93 0.88 -0.24
CA THR A 57 10.55 0.43 -0.55
C THR A 57 10.54 -0.52 -1.76
N LYS A 58 11.31 -0.22 -2.82
CA LYS A 58 11.44 -1.11 -3.99
C LYS A 58 12.21 -2.40 -3.71
N LYS A 59 13.00 -2.46 -2.63
CA LYS A 59 13.80 -3.62 -2.17
C LYS A 59 13.12 -4.43 -1.06
N ASN A 60 12.10 -3.89 -0.38
CA ASN A 60 11.26 -4.61 0.59
C ASN A 60 9.81 -4.76 0.04
N PRO A 61 9.58 -5.71 -0.89
CA PRO A 61 8.23 -6.03 -1.36
C PRO A 61 7.39 -6.75 -0.28
N TYR A 62 8.02 -7.23 0.82
CA TYR A 62 7.34 -8.03 1.83
C TYR A 62 6.27 -7.25 2.60
N THR A 63 6.27 -5.91 2.59
CA THR A 63 5.17 -5.12 3.18
C THR A 63 3.90 -5.16 2.32
N GLU A 64 4.03 -5.01 0.99
CA GLU A 64 2.89 -5.09 0.07
C GLU A 64 2.41 -6.55 -0.07
N LEU A 65 3.35 -7.50 -0.19
CA LEU A 65 3.05 -8.94 -0.21
C LEU A 65 2.42 -9.41 1.10
N GLN A 66 2.80 -8.87 2.25
CA GLN A 66 2.16 -9.21 3.52
C GLN A 66 0.71 -8.74 3.55
N ALA A 67 0.39 -7.54 3.06
CA ALA A 67 -0.99 -7.06 2.94
C ALA A 67 -1.81 -7.86 1.91
N GLU A 68 -1.19 -8.35 0.83
CA GLU A 68 -1.83 -9.28 -0.10
C GLU A 68 -2.19 -10.62 0.59
N LYS A 69 -1.27 -11.20 1.38
CA LYS A 69 -1.54 -12.46 2.10
C LYS A 69 -2.49 -12.29 3.30
N ASP A 70 -2.55 -11.08 3.85
CA ASP A 70 -3.54 -10.69 4.86
C ASP A 70 -4.96 -10.71 4.26
N SER A 71 -5.15 -10.03 3.12
CA SER A 71 -6.44 -10.00 2.42
C SER A 71 -6.93 -11.37 1.97
N LEU A 72 -6.03 -12.25 1.48
CA LEU A 72 -6.40 -13.61 1.09
C LEU A 72 -6.86 -14.45 2.29
N ARG A 73 -6.19 -14.29 3.44
CA ARG A 73 -6.57 -14.93 4.70
C ARG A 73 -7.90 -14.41 5.25
N ASP A 74 -8.12 -13.10 5.19
CA ASP A 74 -9.40 -12.48 5.56
C ASP A 74 -10.54 -13.08 4.73
N ASP A 75 -10.35 -13.14 3.41
CA ASP A 75 -11.32 -13.70 2.47
C ASP A 75 -11.57 -15.20 2.73
N SER A 76 -10.54 -16.03 2.88
CA SER A 76 -10.73 -17.48 3.12
C SER A 76 -11.32 -17.79 4.51
N PHE A 77 -11.01 -16.99 5.53
CA PHE A 77 -11.71 -17.05 6.83
C PHE A 77 -13.19 -16.69 6.70
N MET A 78 -13.50 -15.63 5.96
CA MET A 78 -14.88 -15.17 5.74
C MET A 78 -15.70 -16.16 4.90
N VAL A 79 -15.10 -16.77 3.88
CA VAL A 79 -15.70 -17.86 3.07
C VAL A 79 -16.04 -19.05 3.97
N LEU A 80 -15.09 -19.56 4.77
CA LEU A 80 -15.34 -20.67 5.68
C LEU A 80 -16.45 -20.33 6.70
N ARG A 81 -16.40 -19.14 7.31
CA ARG A 81 -17.40 -18.71 8.30
C ARG A 81 -18.79 -18.63 7.68
N THR A 82 -18.95 -17.93 6.57
CA THR A 82 -20.26 -17.70 5.95
C THR A 82 -20.79 -18.93 5.22
N TYR A 83 -19.94 -19.85 4.75
CA TYR A 83 -20.38 -21.21 4.37
C TYR A 83 -21.03 -21.94 5.55
N MET A 84 -20.41 -21.91 6.74
CA MET A 84 -20.97 -22.54 7.94
C MET A 84 -22.24 -21.84 8.43
N GLU A 85 -22.33 -20.52 8.32
CA GLU A 85 -23.59 -19.78 8.55
C GLU A 85 -24.69 -20.28 7.61
N ALA A 86 -24.43 -20.37 6.31
CA ALA A 86 -25.41 -20.87 5.33
C ALA A 86 -25.81 -22.34 5.59
N MET A 87 -24.86 -23.20 5.97
CA MET A 87 -25.15 -24.61 6.28
C MET A 87 -25.92 -24.78 7.61
N SER A 88 -25.82 -23.82 8.55
CA SER A 88 -26.62 -23.83 9.78
C SER A 88 -28.12 -23.72 9.52
N TYR A 89 -28.53 -23.13 8.39
CA TYR A 89 -29.93 -23.01 7.96
C TYR A 89 -30.40 -24.14 7.02
N ARG A 90 -29.54 -25.11 6.66
CA ARG A 90 -29.90 -26.17 5.69
C ARG A 90 -30.83 -27.20 6.31
N ALA A 91 -31.99 -27.42 5.70
CA ALA A 91 -32.96 -28.46 6.08
C ALA A 91 -32.49 -29.91 5.84
N LYS A 92 -31.29 -30.13 5.29
CA LYS A 92 -30.71 -31.48 5.14
C LYS A 92 -30.38 -32.04 6.52
N ALA A 93 -30.86 -33.27 6.81
CA ALA A 93 -30.69 -33.90 8.13
C ALA A 93 -29.23 -33.87 8.61
N GLY A 94 -29.03 -33.46 9.86
CA GLY A 94 -27.71 -33.33 10.51
C GLY A 94 -26.88 -32.11 10.11
N TRP A 95 -27.09 -31.50 8.93
CA TRP A 95 -26.21 -30.43 8.41
C TRP A 95 -26.25 -29.17 9.29
N SER A 96 -27.44 -28.72 9.67
CA SER A 96 -27.63 -27.59 10.60
C SER A 96 -26.88 -27.80 11.92
N ALA A 97 -26.94 -29.00 12.50
CA ALA A 97 -26.28 -29.33 13.77
C ALA A 97 -24.75 -29.40 13.64
N ALA A 98 -24.23 -30.02 12.57
CA ALA A 98 -22.79 -30.08 12.30
C ALA A 98 -22.19 -28.67 12.09
N ALA A 99 -22.87 -27.83 11.30
CA ALA A 99 -22.44 -26.47 11.04
C ALA A 99 -22.50 -25.59 12.30
N THR A 100 -23.51 -25.78 13.15
CA THR A 100 -23.63 -25.06 14.44
C THR A 100 -22.45 -25.33 15.36
N LYS A 101 -22.01 -26.60 15.50
CA LYS A 101 -20.79 -26.94 16.26
C LYS A 101 -19.55 -26.20 15.76
N ILE A 102 -19.39 -26.09 14.45
CA ILE A 102 -18.25 -25.40 13.83
C ILE A 102 -18.32 -23.89 14.07
N LEU A 103 -19.52 -23.30 13.97
CA LEU A 103 -19.75 -21.89 14.33
C LEU A 103 -19.47 -21.61 15.81
N GLU A 104 -19.72 -22.56 16.73
CA GLU A 104 -19.34 -22.43 18.14
C GLU A 104 -17.82 -22.38 18.32
N VAL A 105 -17.03 -23.16 17.57
CA VAL A 105 -15.56 -23.09 17.58
C VAL A 105 -15.08 -21.72 17.07
N ILE A 106 -15.63 -21.24 15.94
CA ILE A 106 -15.27 -19.92 15.38
C ILE A 106 -15.63 -18.81 16.38
N ARG A 107 -16.81 -18.85 17.00
CA ARG A 107 -17.25 -17.87 18.02
C ARG A 107 -16.37 -17.87 19.27
N ARG A 108 -15.88 -19.03 19.69
CA ARG A 108 -15.04 -19.21 20.90
C ARG A 108 -13.66 -18.59 20.75
N HIS A 109 -13.05 -18.70 19.57
CA HIS A 109 -11.66 -18.27 19.32
C HIS A 109 -11.55 -16.91 18.64
N GLY A 110 -12.49 -16.54 17.75
CA GLY A 110 -12.45 -15.26 17.06
C GLY A 110 -13.52 -15.11 15.97
N TRP A 111 -14.74 -14.74 16.36
CA TRP A 111 -15.84 -14.48 15.39
C TRP A 111 -15.49 -13.41 14.33
N ASN A 112 -14.69 -12.43 14.76
CA ASN A 112 -14.20 -11.30 13.95
C ASN A 112 -12.66 -11.40 13.77
N ALA A 113 -12.13 -12.59 13.47
CA ALA A 113 -10.67 -12.77 13.31
C ALA A 113 -10.10 -11.79 12.26
N ALA A 114 -10.71 -11.76 11.08
CA ALA A 114 -10.48 -10.85 9.95
C ALA A 114 -10.80 -9.35 10.22
N SER A 115 -10.72 -8.92 11.48
CA SER A 115 -10.71 -7.50 11.87
C SER A 115 -9.87 -7.25 13.13
N MET A 116 -9.00 -8.21 13.51
CA MET A 116 -8.05 -8.06 14.60
C MET A 116 -6.69 -7.61 14.05
N GLY A 117 -5.79 -7.13 14.92
CA GLY A 117 -4.40 -6.93 14.51
C GLY A 117 -3.71 -8.28 14.30
N TYR A 118 -2.89 -8.39 13.23
CA TYR A 118 -2.25 -9.61 12.72
C TYR A 118 -1.89 -10.69 13.76
N LYS A 119 -1.27 -10.31 14.90
CA LYS A 119 -0.85 -11.25 15.95
C LYS A 119 -2.03 -11.93 16.67
N ALA A 120 -3.11 -11.18 16.94
CA ALA A 120 -4.31 -11.70 17.58
C ALA A 120 -5.12 -12.56 16.61
N GLU A 121 -5.21 -12.14 15.35
CA GLU A 121 -5.84 -12.92 14.28
C GLU A 121 -5.11 -14.25 14.05
N THR A 122 -3.78 -14.23 13.84
CA THR A 122 -2.94 -15.43 13.71
C THR A 122 -3.19 -16.41 14.87
N ALA A 123 -3.30 -15.92 16.11
CA ALA A 123 -3.62 -16.76 17.25
C ALA A 123 -5.05 -17.33 17.21
N ALA A 124 -6.03 -16.55 16.77
CA ALA A 124 -7.42 -16.99 16.61
C ALA A 124 -7.56 -18.04 15.49
N ILE A 125 -7.05 -17.77 14.29
CA ILE A 125 -7.14 -18.66 13.13
C ILE A 125 -6.41 -19.98 13.40
N ASN A 126 -5.19 -19.96 13.95
CA ASN A 126 -4.49 -21.18 14.35
C ASN A 126 -5.22 -21.98 15.43
N SER A 127 -5.96 -21.32 16.34
CA SER A 127 -6.79 -22.01 17.34
C SER A 127 -8.04 -22.64 16.71
N ILE A 128 -8.65 -21.97 15.73
CA ILE A 128 -9.80 -22.47 14.96
C ILE A 128 -9.38 -23.68 14.11
N THR A 129 -8.38 -23.56 13.24
CA THR A 129 -7.97 -24.64 12.33
C THR A 129 -7.51 -25.88 13.11
N SER A 130 -6.71 -25.68 14.17
CA SER A 130 -6.26 -26.76 15.06
C SER A 130 -7.42 -27.47 15.78
N GLU A 131 -8.40 -26.75 16.34
CA GLU A 131 -9.55 -27.39 16.97
C GLU A 131 -10.48 -28.07 15.95
N LEU A 132 -10.67 -27.50 14.76
CA LEU A 132 -11.48 -28.11 13.70
C LEU A 132 -10.85 -29.41 13.19
N ARG A 133 -9.55 -29.41 12.85
CA ARG A 133 -8.83 -30.64 12.48
C ARG A 133 -8.77 -31.66 13.61
N GLY A 134 -8.58 -31.22 14.85
CA GLY A 134 -8.38 -32.09 16.01
C GLY A 134 -9.66 -32.71 16.59
N LYS A 135 -10.82 -32.06 16.47
CA LYS A 135 -12.07 -32.50 17.14
C LYS A 135 -13.31 -32.57 16.24
N TYR A 136 -13.34 -31.82 15.13
CA TYR A 136 -14.55 -31.65 14.29
C TYR A 136 -14.30 -32.06 12.83
N ALA A 137 -13.26 -32.84 12.55
CA ALA A 137 -12.93 -33.32 11.20
C ALA A 137 -14.09 -34.09 10.57
N THR A 138 -14.84 -34.88 11.36
CA THR A 138 -16.03 -35.61 10.92
C THR A 138 -17.13 -34.66 10.45
N GLU A 139 -17.41 -33.58 11.19
CA GLU A 139 -18.36 -32.55 10.80
C GLU A 139 -17.91 -31.78 9.54
N ILE A 140 -16.62 -31.45 9.42
CA ILE A 140 -16.05 -30.79 8.23
C ILE A 140 -16.27 -31.66 6.98
N VAL A 141 -15.93 -32.96 7.05
CA VAL A 141 -16.15 -33.94 5.96
C VAL A 141 -17.63 -34.13 5.66
N PHE A 142 -18.49 -34.21 6.67
CA PHE A 142 -19.93 -34.39 6.50
C PHE A 142 -20.63 -33.19 5.83
N LEU A 143 -20.00 -32.01 5.87
CA LEU A 143 -20.46 -30.77 5.23
C LEU A 143 -19.75 -30.47 3.90
N ASN A 144 -18.82 -31.33 3.45
CA ASN A 144 -17.96 -31.12 2.28
C ASN A 144 -17.13 -29.82 2.37
N ALA A 145 -16.54 -29.53 3.53
CA ALA A 145 -15.82 -28.27 3.81
C ALA A 145 -14.29 -28.44 3.96
N GLU A 146 -13.74 -29.60 3.57
CA GLU A 146 -12.30 -29.91 3.68
C GLU A 146 -11.42 -28.95 2.89
N GLU A 147 -11.89 -28.52 1.71
CA GLU A 147 -11.22 -27.60 0.80
C GLU A 147 -11.12 -26.20 1.41
N LEU A 148 -12.23 -25.64 1.89
CA LEU A 148 -12.28 -24.33 2.56
C LEU A 148 -11.40 -24.27 3.82
N LEU A 149 -11.31 -25.39 4.56
CA LEU A 149 -10.41 -25.48 5.71
C LEU A 149 -8.93 -25.62 5.29
N ALA A 150 -8.64 -26.27 4.16
CA ALA A 150 -7.29 -26.38 3.62
C ALA A 150 -6.79 -25.06 2.98
N GLU A 151 -7.69 -24.28 2.38
CA GLU A 151 -7.48 -22.94 1.84
C GLU A 151 -7.07 -21.97 2.96
N LEU A 152 -7.89 -21.83 4.01
CA LEU A 152 -7.57 -21.02 5.19
C LEU A 152 -6.25 -21.43 5.86
N GLU A 153 -5.96 -22.72 5.93
CA GLU A 153 -4.67 -23.22 6.44
C GLU A 153 -3.49 -22.89 5.51
N ALA A 154 -3.70 -22.78 4.20
CA ALA A 154 -2.67 -22.38 3.24
C ALA A 154 -2.38 -20.88 3.33
N ASP A 155 -3.40 -20.03 3.36
CA ASP A 155 -3.24 -18.58 3.45
C ASP A 155 -2.64 -18.15 4.79
N GLN A 156 -3.07 -18.76 5.91
CA GLN A 156 -2.45 -18.50 7.21
C GLN A 156 -0.95 -18.84 7.22
N ARG A 157 -0.54 -19.95 6.59
CA ARG A 157 0.89 -20.29 6.45
C ARG A 157 1.63 -19.32 5.53
N ALA A 158 1.03 -18.91 4.41
CA ALA A 158 1.61 -17.95 3.48
C ALA A 158 1.79 -16.56 4.12
N PHE A 159 0.83 -16.13 4.95
CA PHE A 159 0.94 -14.93 5.77
C PHE A 159 2.06 -15.05 6.81
N GLU A 160 2.13 -16.16 7.55
CA GLU A 160 3.19 -16.39 8.56
C GLU A 160 4.59 -16.40 7.93
N GLU A 161 4.78 -17.07 6.80
CA GLU A 161 6.05 -17.07 6.07
C GLU A 161 6.41 -15.66 5.58
N THR A 162 5.46 -14.92 5.00
CA THR A 162 5.68 -13.56 4.52
C THR A 162 5.99 -12.59 5.68
N SER A 163 5.32 -12.76 6.82
CA SER A 163 5.59 -12.01 8.06
C SER A 163 7.00 -12.30 8.60
N HIS A 164 7.42 -13.57 8.62
CA HIS A 164 8.78 -13.95 8.97
C HIS A 164 9.83 -13.41 7.99
N LEU A 165 9.52 -13.34 6.69
CA LEU A 165 10.38 -12.72 5.68
C LEU A 165 10.47 -11.19 5.87
N ASN A 166 9.36 -10.50 6.15
CA ASN A 166 9.37 -9.06 6.42
C ASN A 166 10.21 -8.74 7.67
N VAL A 167 10.06 -9.51 8.75
CA VAL A 167 10.88 -9.36 9.97
C VAL A 167 12.37 -9.66 9.73
N LYS A 168 12.71 -10.70 8.96
CA LYS A 168 14.12 -11.03 8.63
C LYS A 168 14.79 -10.01 7.71
N ASN A 169 14.03 -9.40 6.80
CA ASN A 169 14.53 -8.45 5.81
C ASN A 169 14.28 -6.98 6.22
N ALA A 170 13.79 -6.71 7.43
CA ALA A 170 13.60 -5.36 7.95
C ALA A 170 14.97 -4.67 8.17
N PRO A 171 15.31 -3.61 7.41
CA PRO A 171 16.58 -2.93 7.57
C PRO A 171 16.58 -2.12 8.87
N THR A 172 17.53 -2.41 9.76
CA THR A 172 17.68 -1.71 11.02
C THR A 172 18.14 -0.26 10.81
N SER A 173 17.45 0.69 11.44
CA SER A 173 17.77 2.13 11.56
C SER A 173 17.64 3.06 10.34
N GLU A 174 17.36 2.58 9.13
CA GLU A 174 17.14 3.49 7.98
C GLU A 174 15.73 4.11 7.95
N PRO A 175 15.58 5.43 7.69
CA PRO A 175 14.29 6.11 7.72
C PRO A 175 13.38 5.78 6.53
N THR A 176 12.07 5.88 6.74
CA THR A 176 11.01 5.63 5.76
C THR A 176 10.79 6.83 4.82
N ILE A 177 10.12 6.59 3.67
CA ILE A 177 9.67 7.68 2.77
C ILE A 177 8.80 8.69 3.53
N TRP A 178 7.98 8.25 4.48
CA TRP A 178 7.10 9.13 5.27
C TRP A 178 7.89 10.09 6.17
N GLU A 179 9.03 9.65 6.72
CA GLU A 179 9.91 10.49 7.56
C GLU A 179 10.75 11.47 6.74
N VAL A 180 11.24 11.07 5.55
CA VAL A 180 12.12 11.92 4.72
C VAL A 180 11.37 12.80 3.70
N ARG A 181 10.10 12.51 3.39
CA ARG A 181 9.28 13.35 2.49
C ARG A 181 9.09 14.78 3.01
N PRO A 182 8.77 15.03 4.31
CA PRO A 182 8.64 16.38 4.84
C PRO A 182 9.97 17.14 4.85
N THR A 183 11.09 16.48 5.15
CA THR A 183 12.41 17.14 5.24
C THR A 183 12.91 17.57 3.87
N LEU A 184 12.77 16.73 2.83
CA LEU A 184 13.05 17.10 1.44
C LEU A 184 12.09 18.20 0.94
N SER A 185 10.79 18.08 1.22
CA SER A 185 9.80 19.10 0.81
C SER A 185 10.13 20.47 1.41
N ASN A 186 10.62 20.50 2.65
CA ASN A 186 10.93 21.75 3.36
C ASN A 186 12.32 22.31 3.01
N SER A 187 13.32 21.49 2.67
CA SER A 187 14.60 21.98 2.13
C SER A 187 14.41 22.63 0.75
N LEU A 188 13.62 22.03 -0.15
CA LEU A 188 13.27 22.59 -1.46
C LEU A 188 12.52 23.93 -1.32
N LYS A 189 11.49 24.02 -0.45
CA LYS A 189 10.81 25.30 -0.14
C LYS A 189 11.79 26.37 0.35
N SER A 190 12.72 26.00 1.24
CA SER A 190 13.70 26.94 1.80
C SER A 190 14.63 27.49 0.71
N LEU A 191 15.08 26.62 -0.20
CA LEU A 191 15.91 26.99 -1.35
C LEU A 191 15.16 27.90 -2.33
N PHE A 192 13.92 27.56 -2.73
CA PHE A 192 13.13 28.39 -3.65
C PHE A 192 12.74 29.75 -3.05
N THR A 193 12.48 29.79 -1.73
CA THR A 193 12.23 31.04 -0.99
C THR A 193 13.49 31.91 -0.99
N LEU A 194 14.67 31.33 -0.76
CA LEU A 194 15.94 32.08 -0.80
C LEU A 194 16.24 32.64 -2.20
N ILE A 195 16.05 31.85 -3.27
CA ILE A 195 16.22 32.31 -4.66
C ILE A 195 15.29 33.50 -4.94
N SER A 196 14.02 33.40 -4.53
CA SER A 196 13.01 34.46 -4.71
C SER A 196 13.35 35.72 -3.92
N LEU A 197 13.82 35.57 -2.67
CA LEU A 197 14.25 36.67 -1.81
C LEU A 197 15.49 37.37 -2.38
N LEU A 198 16.48 36.62 -2.85
CA LEU A 198 17.68 37.17 -3.49
C LEU A 198 17.32 37.93 -4.76
N ASN A 199 16.50 37.38 -5.66
CA ASN A 199 16.12 38.07 -6.90
C ASN A 199 15.27 39.33 -6.63
N THR A 200 14.51 39.36 -5.53
CA THR A 200 13.75 40.55 -5.11
C THR A 200 14.64 41.62 -4.46
N SER A 201 15.68 41.20 -3.71
CA SER A 201 16.55 42.11 -2.96
C SER A 201 17.70 42.69 -3.79
N ALA A 202 18.24 41.88 -4.71
CA ALA A 202 19.34 42.23 -5.61
C ALA A 202 19.15 41.48 -6.94
N PRO A 203 18.28 41.98 -7.84
CA PRO A 203 17.97 41.32 -9.10
C PRO A 203 19.22 41.05 -9.94
N SER A 204 19.35 39.83 -10.48
CA SER A 204 20.42 39.48 -11.42
C SER A 204 19.89 38.65 -12.59
N ARG A 205 20.63 38.63 -13.70
CA ARG A 205 20.27 37.83 -14.87
C ARG A 205 20.22 36.34 -14.53
N ASP A 206 21.18 35.84 -13.77
CA ASP A 206 21.23 34.44 -13.35
C ASP A 206 20.11 34.09 -12.39
N LEU A 207 19.81 34.94 -11.40
CA LEU A 207 18.68 34.75 -10.49
C LEU A 207 17.34 34.76 -11.23
N SER A 208 17.12 35.71 -12.15
CA SER A 208 15.88 35.79 -12.93
C SER A 208 15.73 34.63 -13.92
N THR A 209 16.82 34.16 -14.52
CA THR A 209 16.81 32.94 -15.35
C THR A 209 16.49 31.71 -14.50
N LEU A 210 17.10 31.60 -13.32
CA LEU A 210 16.87 30.50 -12.38
C LEU A 210 15.41 30.45 -11.91
N GLU A 211 14.78 31.59 -11.63
CA GLU A 211 13.35 31.66 -11.33
C GLU A 211 12.46 31.21 -12.50
N SER A 212 12.79 31.55 -13.76
CA SER A 212 12.01 31.13 -14.92
C SER A 212 12.05 29.61 -15.09
N VAL A 213 13.26 29.03 -15.17
CA VAL A 213 13.45 27.60 -15.45
C VAL A 213 12.89 26.73 -14.32
N LEU A 214 12.97 27.17 -13.06
CA LEU A 214 12.31 26.48 -11.94
C LEU A 214 10.78 26.57 -11.99
N ASN A 215 10.21 27.72 -12.38
CA ASN A 215 8.76 27.83 -12.60
C ASN A 215 8.28 26.94 -13.76
N GLU A 216 9.02 26.89 -14.86
CA GLU A 216 8.74 26.02 -16.02
C GLU A 216 8.76 24.52 -15.63
N LEU A 217 9.74 24.10 -14.81
CA LEU A 217 9.78 22.74 -14.27
C LEU A 217 8.58 22.45 -13.36
N ILE A 218 8.20 23.38 -12.47
CA ILE A 218 7.04 23.23 -11.58
C ILE A 218 5.75 23.03 -12.40
N VAL A 219 5.51 23.87 -13.42
CA VAL A 219 4.34 23.77 -14.29
C VAL A 219 4.34 22.45 -15.07
N ARG A 220 5.48 22.06 -15.64
CA ARG A 220 5.63 20.82 -16.42
C ARG A 220 5.35 19.58 -15.56
N SER A 221 5.98 19.45 -14.39
CA SER A 221 5.81 18.27 -13.54
C SER A 221 4.41 18.19 -12.93
N LEU A 222 3.80 19.31 -12.53
CA LEU A 222 2.40 19.31 -12.06
C LEU A 222 1.42 18.93 -13.18
N SER A 223 1.73 19.26 -14.45
CA SER A 223 0.92 18.83 -15.60
C SER A 223 1.05 17.32 -15.84
N THR A 224 2.25 16.74 -15.72
CA THR A 224 2.48 15.29 -15.80
C THR A 224 1.72 14.55 -14.70
N VAL A 225 1.82 15.00 -13.45
CA VAL A 225 1.13 14.38 -12.30
C VAL A 225 -0.38 14.32 -12.53
N LYS A 226 -1.02 15.44 -12.87
CA LYS A 226 -2.46 15.50 -13.16
C LYS A 226 -2.88 14.60 -14.32
N ALA A 227 -2.08 14.57 -15.39
CA ALA A 227 -2.36 13.70 -16.53
C ALA A 227 -2.26 12.20 -16.15
N ASN A 228 -1.39 11.84 -15.20
CA ASN A 228 -1.26 10.48 -14.68
C ASN A 228 -2.41 10.14 -13.71
N GLU A 229 -2.85 11.06 -12.85
CA GLU A 229 -4.05 10.90 -12.01
C GLU A 229 -5.29 10.61 -12.87
N THR A 230 -5.61 11.50 -13.83
CA THR A 230 -6.77 11.32 -14.73
C THR A 230 -6.69 10.04 -15.58
N ARG A 231 -5.48 9.56 -15.93
CA ARG A 231 -5.30 8.27 -16.62
C ARG A 231 -5.52 7.07 -15.71
N SER A 232 -5.18 7.17 -14.43
CA SER A 232 -5.43 6.14 -13.43
C SER A 232 -6.93 5.97 -13.18
N GLU A 233 -7.63 7.09 -12.95
CA GLU A 233 -9.09 7.12 -12.72
C GLU A 233 -9.91 6.59 -13.91
N ASN A 234 -9.42 6.81 -15.15
CA ASN A 234 -10.08 6.36 -16.37
C ASN A 234 -9.60 4.98 -16.88
N GLN A 235 -8.79 4.24 -16.12
CA GLN A 235 -8.63 2.81 -16.43
C GLN A 235 -9.96 2.10 -16.15
N PRO A 236 -10.54 1.36 -17.11
CA PRO A 236 -11.71 0.55 -16.82
C PRO A 236 -11.30 -0.49 -15.77
N LYS A 237 -11.92 -0.42 -14.58
CA LYS A 237 -11.84 -1.50 -13.58
C LYS A 237 -12.12 -2.80 -14.32
N LYS A 238 -11.15 -3.72 -14.36
CA LYS A 238 -11.32 -5.01 -15.03
C LYS A 238 -12.50 -5.71 -14.38
N THR A 239 -13.64 -5.71 -15.06
CA THR A 239 -14.83 -6.41 -14.62
C THR A 239 -14.45 -7.89 -14.56
N SER A 240 -14.48 -8.48 -13.37
CA SER A 240 -14.34 -9.92 -13.21
C SER A 240 -15.52 -10.57 -13.91
N VAL A 241 -15.28 -11.07 -15.12
CA VAL A 241 -16.31 -11.72 -15.93
C VAL A 241 -16.68 -13.03 -15.24
N GLN A 242 -17.77 -13.01 -14.48
CA GLN A 242 -18.43 -14.23 -14.03
C GLN A 242 -18.95 -14.97 -15.28
N PRO A 243 -18.51 -16.21 -15.54
CA PRO A 243 -19.07 -17.02 -16.61
C PRO A 243 -20.43 -17.57 -16.15
N ASN A 244 -21.51 -16.83 -16.42
CA ASN A 244 -22.87 -17.33 -16.13
C ASN A 244 -23.37 -18.25 -17.25
N ASP A 245 -22.85 -19.47 -17.28
CA ASP A 245 -23.43 -20.57 -18.05
C ASP A 245 -24.69 -21.10 -17.31
N SER A 246 -25.87 -20.75 -17.80
CA SER A 246 -27.11 -21.44 -17.43
C SER A 246 -28.18 -21.36 -18.54
N LYS A 247 -28.46 -22.50 -19.18
CA LYS A 247 -29.62 -22.73 -20.06
C LYS A 247 -30.70 -23.50 -19.29
N THR A 248 -31.98 -23.25 -19.61
CA THR A 248 -33.17 -24.06 -19.18
C THR A 248 -33.45 -24.00 -17.65
N GLN A 249 -34.66 -24.06 -17.08
CA GLN A 249 -36.02 -24.52 -17.45
C GLN A 249 -37.09 -23.58 -16.78
N GLU A 250 -38.42 -23.50 -17.05
CA GLU A 250 -39.33 -23.93 -18.14
C GLU A 250 -40.77 -23.34 -17.94
N VAL A 251 -41.58 -23.33 -19.03
CA VAL A 251 -43.07 -23.41 -19.08
C VAL A 251 -43.99 -22.21 -18.66
N ALA A 252 -45.13 -22.15 -19.38
CA ALA A 252 -46.35 -21.32 -19.25
C ALA A 252 -46.29 -19.87 -19.82
N GLU A 253 -47.29 -19.40 -20.60
CA GLU A 253 -48.52 -20.04 -21.13
C GLU A 253 -48.47 -20.29 -22.64
#